data_AF-A0A7J9ISW0-F1
#
_entry.id   AF-A0A7J9ISW0-F1
#
_cell.length_a   1.000
_cell.length_b   1.000
_cell.length_c   1.000
_cell.angle_alpha   90.00
_cell.angle_beta   90.00
_cell.angle_gamma   90.00
#
_symmetry.space_group_name_H-M   'P 1'
#
loop_
_entity.id
_entity.type
_entity.pdbx_description
1 polymer ?
#
loop_
_entity_poly.entity_id
_entity_poly.type
_entity_poly.pdbx_seq_one_letter_code
_entity_poly.pdbx_strand_id
1 'polypeptide(L)'
;MNIAIYDHLEPCSFLLMFWFCIQIFTNADKNHAARVLNRLGLEDCFEAIISFETLNPINKENPSAADDIKPDTAIVDINGYCSAVLDSELKLPSTPVVCKPFENAFEQVFKIAKINPQKTLFFDDSIRNLQTGKKMGLHAVWVGTSHRTDGVDYALESIHNIREALPELWEAADEKTKNIQYSGKISIETTVRA
;
A
#
# COMPACT_ATOMS: atom_id res chain seq x y z
N MET A 1 2.44 -2.40 -10.32
CA MET A 1 2.06 -3.33 -9.23
C MET A 1 2.70 -2.76 -7.98
N ASN A 2 1.90 -2.29 -7.03
CA ASN A 2 2.38 -1.47 -5.92
C ASN A 2 2.28 -2.26 -4.64
N ILE A 3 3.36 -2.25 -3.87
CA ILE A 3 3.59 -3.16 -2.76
C ILE A 3 3.67 -2.29 -1.49
N ALA A 4 2.90 -2.64 -0.46
CA ALA A 4 3.01 -2.08 0.88
C ALA A 4 3.48 -3.19 1.84
N ILE A 5 4.45 -2.90 2.70
CA ILE A 5 5.14 -3.90 3.53
C ILE A 5 5.05 -3.53 5.03
N TYR A 6 4.40 -4.42 5.84
CA TYR A 6 4.47 -4.72 7.32
C TYR A 6 3.20 -4.56 8.23
N ASP A 7 2.88 -5.63 9.02
CA ASP A 7 2.74 -5.74 10.51
C ASP A 7 2.59 -7.24 10.96
N HIS A 8 2.74 -7.52 12.27
CA HIS A 8 2.93 -8.78 13.04
C HIS A 8 1.99 -10.01 12.86
N LEU A 9 2.53 -11.28 12.88
CA LEU A 9 2.19 -12.44 13.76
C LEU A 9 2.72 -13.83 13.27
N GLU A 10 3.25 -14.65 14.22
CA GLU A 10 3.57 -16.11 14.33
C GLU A 10 4.06 -16.99 13.12
N PRO A 11 4.97 -17.98 13.33
CA PRO A 11 5.88 -18.50 12.29
C PRO A 11 5.45 -19.79 11.55
N CYS A 12 5.68 -19.84 10.23
CA CYS A 12 5.66 -21.06 9.40
C CYS A 12 6.85 -21.11 8.40
N SER A 13 7.30 -22.30 8.01
CA SER A 13 8.71 -22.60 7.59
C SER A 13 9.13 -22.29 6.13
N PHE A 14 8.74 -21.14 5.55
CA PHE A 14 9.34 -20.59 4.31
C PHE A 14 9.80 -19.14 4.60
N LEU A 15 10.99 -19.05 5.18
CA LEU A 15 11.33 -18.14 6.27
C LEU A 15 11.58 -16.65 5.97
N LEU A 16 11.23 -16.13 4.80
CA LEU A 16 11.44 -14.71 4.47
C LEU A 16 10.19 -13.96 4.03
N MET A 17 9.25 -14.62 3.35
CA MET A 17 7.96 -14.00 3.02
C MET A 17 7.03 -13.91 4.25
N PHE A 18 7.27 -14.73 5.27
CA PHE A 18 6.46 -14.80 6.49
C PHE A 18 6.63 -13.63 7.47
N TRP A 19 7.67 -12.81 7.27
CA TRP A 19 8.03 -11.75 8.23
C TRP A 19 7.42 -10.40 7.88
N PHE A 20 6.93 -10.29 6.66
CA PHE A 20 6.46 -9.06 6.06
C PHE A 20 5.01 -9.25 5.63
N CYS A 21 4.08 -8.50 6.22
CA CYS A 21 2.73 -8.39 5.67
C CYS A 21 2.83 -7.62 4.35
N ILE A 22 2.70 -8.32 3.22
CA ILE A 22 2.78 -7.70 1.90
C ILE A 22 1.36 -7.50 1.36
N GLN A 23 1.02 -6.25 1.06
CA GLN A 23 -0.30 -5.86 0.54
C GLN A 23 -0.18 -5.15 -0.80
N ILE A 24 -1.17 -5.34 -1.67
CA ILE A 24 -1.26 -4.63 -2.95
C ILE A 24 -2.22 -3.46 -2.83
N PHE A 25 -1.78 -2.27 -3.24
CA PHE A 25 -2.65 -1.10 -3.39
C PHE A 25 -2.63 -0.59 -4.83
N THR A 26 -3.68 -0.87 -5.60
CA THR A 26 -3.75 -0.58 -7.03
C THR A 26 -5.01 0.20 -7.42
N ASN A 27 -4.86 1.11 -8.39
CA ASN A 27 -6.00 1.80 -9.02
C ASN A 27 -6.71 0.93 -10.07
N ALA A 28 -6.17 -0.26 -10.37
CA ALA A 28 -6.78 -1.20 -11.30
C ALA A 28 -7.95 -1.97 -10.66
N ASP A 29 -8.77 -2.60 -11.50
CA ASP A 29 -9.83 -3.52 -11.08
C ASP A 29 -9.26 -4.86 -10.57
N LYS A 30 -10.06 -5.60 -9.81
CA LYS A 30 -9.68 -6.88 -9.20
C LYS A 30 -9.29 -7.93 -10.25
N ASN A 31 -9.97 -7.95 -11.40
CA ASN A 31 -9.69 -8.92 -12.45
C ASN A 31 -8.34 -8.64 -13.11
N HIS A 32 -8.02 -7.37 -13.34
CA HIS A 32 -6.71 -6.97 -13.84
C HIS A 32 -5.61 -7.36 -12.87
N ALA A 33 -5.76 -7.05 -11.58
CA ALA A 33 -4.78 -7.44 -10.56
C ALA A 33 -4.56 -8.96 -10.53
N ALA A 34 -5.64 -9.74 -10.50
CA ALA A 34 -5.56 -11.20 -10.49
C ALA A 34 -4.84 -11.77 -11.73
N ARG A 35 -5.14 -11.28 -12.94
CA ARG A 35 -4.46 -11.74 -14.16
C ARG A 35 -2.96 -11.48 -14.14
N VAL A 36 -2.55 -10.31 -13.64
CA VAL A 36 -1.13 -9.95 -13.53
C VAL A 36 -0.42 -10.87 -12.53
N LEU A 37 -1.01 -11.09 -11.36
CA LEU A 37 -0.45 -11.98 -10.34
C LEU A 37 -0.32 -13.43 -10.82
N ASN A 38 -1.36 -13.93 -11.50
CA ASN A 38 -1.34 -15.26 -12.12
C ASN A 38 -0.17 -15.39 -13.10
N ARG A 39 -0.01 -14.41 -13.98
CA ARG A 39 1.02 -14.43 -15.02
C ARG A 39 2.43 -14.40 -14.45
N LEU A 40 2.61 -13.73 -13.30
CA LEU A 40 3.88 -13.62 -12.59
C LEU A 40 4.12 -14.77 -11.60
N GLY A 41 3.13 -15.61 -11.33
CA GLY A 41 3.22 -16.69 -10.34
C GLY A 41 3.29 -16.18 -8.89
N LEU A 42 2.62 -15.07 -8.59
CA LEU A 42 2.67 -14.38 -7.28
C LEU A 42 1.31 -14.35 -6.55
N GLU A 43 0.39 -15.25 -6.89
CA GLU A 43 -0.99 -15.24 -6.36
C GLU A 43 -1.04 -15.39 -4.84
N ASP A 44 -0.13 -16.20 -4.27
CA ASP A 44 -0.09 -16.52 -2.83
C ASP A 44 0.93 -15.65 -2.05
N CYS A 45 1.48 -14.60 -2.67
CA CYS A 45 2.52 -13.77 -2.05
C CYS A 45 1.98 -12.56 -1.28
N PHE A 46 0.68 -12.30 -1.37
CA PHE A 46 0.06 -11.07 -0.83
C PHE A 46 -1.09 -11.43 0.10
N GLU A 47 -1.10 -10.82 1.28
CA GLU A 47 -2.15 -11.02 2.28
C GLU A 47 -3.47 -10.35 1.86
N ALA A 48 -3.37 -9.20 1.19
CA ALA A 48 -4.52 -8.45 0.73
C ALA A 48 -4.26 -7.75 -0.61
N ILE A 49 -5.32 -7.63 -1.41
CA ILE A 49 -5.35 -6.85 -2.65
C ILE A 49 -6.43 -5.79 -2.51
N ILE A 50 -6.00 -4.54 -2.39
CA ILE A 50 -6.87 -3.36 -2.35
C ILE A 50 -6.90 -2.77 -3.76
N SER A 51 -7.95 -3.13 -4.50
CA SER A 51 -8.23 -2.68 -5.86
C SER A 51 -9.28 -1.57 -5.89
N PHE A 52 -9.63 -1.11 -7.09
CA PHE A 52 -10.69 -0.13 -7.30
C PHE A 52 -12.00 -0.49 -6.58
N GLU A 53 -12.47 -1.72 -6.74
CA GLU A 53 -13.74 -2.20 -6.16
C GLU A 53 -13.68 -2.29 -4.64
N THR A 54 -12.50 -2.54 -4.06
CA THR A 54 -12.28 -2.54 -2.61
C THR A 54 -12.54 -1.15 -2.02
N LEU A 55 -12.14 -0.09 -2.74
CA LEU A 55 -12.29 1.30 -2.29
C LEU A 55 -13.60 1.95 -2.75
N ASN A 56 -14.26 1.37 -3.76
CA ASN A 56 -15.47 1.90 -4.38
C ASN A 56 -16.53 0.78 -4.47
N PRO A 57 -17.02 0.25 -3.32
CA PRO A 57 -18.03 -0.79 -3.33
C PRO A 57 -19.33 -0.26 -3.93
N ILE A 58 -19.91 -1.01 -4.86
CA ILE A 58 -21.24 -0.71 -5.40
C ILE A 58 -22.26 -1.13 -4.33
N ASN A 59 -22.85 -0.17 -3.63
CA ASN A 59 -23.96 -0.43 -2.71
C ASN A 59 -25.14 -1.03 -3.49
N LYS A 60 -25.35 -2.35 -3.39
CA LYS A 60 -26.55 -3.02 -3.93
C LYS A 60 -27.74 -2.95 -2.97
N GLU A 61 -27.57 -2.48 -1.74
CA GLU A 61 -28.62 -2.48 -0.70
C GLU A 61 -29.37 -1.15 -0.56
N ASN A 62 -29.04 -0.13 -1.36
CA ASN A 62 -29.88 1.07 -1.52
C ASN A 62 -29.71 1.63 -2.95
N PRO A 63 -30.62 1.36 -3.89
CA PRO A 63 -30.67 2.07 -5.17
C PRO A 63 -30.87 3.59 -4.99
N SER A 64 -31.37 4.04 -3.83
CA SER A 64 -31.84 5.41 -3.59
C SER A 64 -30.79 6.39 -3.04
N ALA A 65 -29.49 6.13 -3.17
CA ALA A 65 -28.46 7.16 -2.95
C ALA A 65 -27.56 7.39 -4.18
N ALA A 66 -27.74 6.61 -5.25
CA ALA A 66 -27.11 6.83 -6.55
C ALA A 66 -28.07 7.42 -7.59
N ASP A 67 -29.38 7.48 -7.30
CA ASP A 67 -30.41 7.98 -8.23
C ASP A 67 -30.88 9.42 -7.96
N ASP A 68 -30.37 10.11 -6.93
CA ASP A 68 -30.62 11.55 -6.70
C ASP A 68 -29.48 12.47 -7.14
N ILE A 69 -28.49 11.92 -7.85
CA ILE A 69 -27.73 12.72 -8.81
C ILE A 69 -28.47 12.58 -10.12
N LYS A 70 -29.47 13.46 -10.33
CA LYS A 70 -29.70 13.95 -11.70
C LYS A 70 -28.31 14.20 -12.27
N PRO A 71 -27.96 13.71 -13.47
CA PRO A 71 -26.73 14.14 -14.08
C PRO A 71 -26.92 15.65 -14.21
N ASP A 72 -26.33 16.40 -13.29
CA ASP A 72 -26.03 17.78 -13.50
C ASP A 72 -25.01 17.70 -14.61
N THR A 73 -25.57 17.61 -15.81
CA THR A 73 -24.98 17.97 -17.07
C THR A 73 -24.87 19.50 -17.06
N ALA A 74 -24.45 20.06 -15.91
CA ALA A 74 -23.78 21.31 -15.82
C ALA A 74 -22.49 21.06 -16.59
N ILE A 75 -22.60 21.27 -17.90
CA ILE A 75 -21.48 21.65 -18.74
C ILE A 75 -20.77 22.71 -17.91
N VAL A 76 -19.66 22.34 -17.29
CA VAL A 76 -18.82 23.29 -16.58
C VAL A 76 -18.39 24.25 -17.68
N ASP A 77 -18.97 25.45 -17.67
CA ASP A 77 -18.62 26.47 -18.64
C ASP A 77 -17.18 26.88 -18.37
N ILE A 78 -16.26 26.28 -19.13
CA ILE A 78 -14.82 26.51 -19.02
C ILE A 78 -14.53 28.01 -19.20
N ASN A 79 -15.32 28.72 -20.02
CA ASN A 79 -15.13 30.16 -20.24
C ASN A 79 -15.62 31.00 -19.05
N GLY A 80 -16.70 30.58 -18.39
CA GLY A 80 -17.17 31.17 -17.13
C GLY A 80 -16.19 30.93 -15.98
N TYR A 81 -15.57 29.74 -15.93
CA TYR A 81 -14.58 29.37 -14.93
C TYR A 81 -13.31 30.20 -15.05
N CYS A 82 -12.74 30.32 -16.26
CA CYS A 82 -11.54 31.12 -16.53
C CYS A 82 -11.70 32.61 -16.17
N SER A 83 -12.91 33.15 -16.29
CA SER A 83 -13.23 34.54 -15.91
C SER A 83 -13.30 34.74 -14.38
N ALA A 84 -13.60 33.67 -13.62
CA ALA A 84 -13.63 33.67 -12.16
C ALA A 84 -12.27 33.36 -11.50
N VAL A 85 -11.26 32.93 -12.28
CA VAL A 85 -9.89 32.59 -11.80
C VAL A 85 -9.18 33.78 -11.13
N LEU A 86 -9.67 35.01 -11.31
CA LEU A 86 -9.01 36.20 -10.76
C LEU A 86 -9.29 36.42 -9.26
N ASP A 87 -10.31 35.79 -8.67
CA ASP A 87 -10.62 35.96 -7.24
C ASP A 87 -11.11 34.66 -6.58
N SER A 88 -10.27 34.11 -5.71
CA SER A 88 -10.56 33.10 -4.67
C SER A 88 -10.76 31.62 -5.05
N GLU A 89 -9.81 30.81 -4.56
CA GLU A 89 -9.97 29.51 -3.84
C GLU A 89 -11.26 28.67 -4.04
N LEU A 90 -11.66 28.39 -5.28
CA LEU A 90 -12.73 27.43 -5.55
C LEU A 90 -12.22 25.99 -5.41
N LYS A 91 -12.69 25.28 -4.38
CA LYS A 91 -12.54 23.82 -4.26
C LYS A 91 -13.37 23.15 -5.36
N LEU A 92 -12.71 22.43 -6.28
CA LEU A 92 -13.39 21.55 -7.22
C LEU A 92 -14.30 20.56 -6.46
N PRO A 93 -15.46 20.19 -7.03
CA PRO A 93 -16.28 19.14 -6.45
C PRO A 93 -15.45 17.87 -6.29
N SER A 94 -15.57 17.22 -5.11
CA SER A 94 -14.87 15.97 -4.82
C SER A 94 -15.29 14.92 -5.86
N THR A 95 -14.32 14.32 -6.53
CA THR A 95 -14.61 13.21 -7.44
C THR A 95 -15.16 12.06 -6.61
N PRO A 96 -16.29 11.43 -7.00
CA PRO A 96 -16.89 10.33 -6.25
C PRO A 96 -16.00 9.09 -6.21
N VAL A 97 -14.99 9.02 -7.08
CA VAL A 97 -14.03 7.92 -7.16
C VAL A 97 -12.91 8.09 -6.13
N VAL A 98 -12.72 7.07 -5.31
CA VAL A 98 -11.62 6.96 -4.35
C VAL A 98 -10.49 6.12 -4.95
N CYS A 99 -9.36 6.74 -5.23
CA CYS A 99 -8.17 6.07 -5.76
C CYS A 99 -6.90 6.88 -5.44
N LYS A 100 -5.71 6.32 -5.71
CA LYS A 100 -4.47 7.11 -5.65
C LYS A 100 -4.48 8.21 -6.70
N PRO A 101 -3.91 9.40 -6.44
CA PRO A 101 -3.07 9.76 -5.29
C PRO A 101 -3.86 10.45 -4.15
N PHE A 102 -5.18 10.26 -4.03
CA PHE A 102 -5.97 10.99 -3.04
C PHE A 102 -5.78 10.46 -1.61
N GLU A 103 -5.67 11.36 -0.62
CA GLU A 103 -5.45 11.02 0.79
C GLU A 103 -6.54 10.10 1.35
N ASN A 104 -7.80 10.33 0.99
CA ASN A 104 -8.92 9.50 1.39
C ASN A 104 -8.76 8.03 0.96
N ALA A 105 -8.07 7.75 -0.15
CA ALA A 105 -7.78 6.38 -0.57
C ALA A 105 -6.75 5.71 0.36
N PHE A 106 -5.71 6.44 0.77
CA PHE A 106 -4.72 5.95 1.73
C PHE A 106 -5.34 5.73 3.12
N GLU A 107 -6.21 6.64 3.58
CA GLU A 107 -6.94 6.47 4.85
C GLU A 107 -7.80 5.20 4.86
N GLN A 108 -8.50 4.91 3.76
CA GLN A 108 -9.27 3.68 3.61
C GLN A 108 -8.36 2.46 3.58
N VAL A 109 -7.24 2.52 2.85
CA VAL A 109 -6.24 1.45 2.84
C VAL A 109 -5.78 1.16 4.26
N PHE A 110 -5.34 2.15 5.03
CA PHE A 110 -4.85 1.92 6.40
C PHE A 110 -5.86 1.21 7.29
N LYS A 111 -7.14 1.55 7.15
CA LYS A 111 -8.24 0.92 7.90
C LYS A 111 -8.49 -0.53 7.46
N ILE A 112 -8.63 -0.76 6.16
CA ILE A 112 -8.95 -2.08 5.58
C ILE A 112 -7.78 -3.05 5.81
N ALA A 113 -6.58 -2.56 5.56
CA ALA A 113 -5.31 -3.27 5.64
C ALA A 113 -4.76 -3.44 7.07
N LYS A 114 -5.32 -2.71 8.05
CA LYS A 114 -4.80 -2.56 9.41
C LYS A 114 -3.32 -2.15 9.44
N ILE A 115 -2.93 -1.27 8.54
CA ILE A 115 -1.56 -0.79 8.37
C ILE A 115 -1.25 0.35 9.35
N ASN A 116 -0.06 0.31 9.97
CA ASN A 116 0.52 1.47 10.65
C ASN A 116 1.43 2.24 9.68
N PRO A 117 1.07 3.46 9.25
CA PRO A 117 1.81 4.17 8.22
C PRO A 117 3.29 4.42 8.59
N GLN A 118 3.56 4.76 9.86
CA GLN A 118 4.92 5.06 10.37
C GLN A 118 5.86 3.85 10.42
N LYS A 119 5.35 2.66 10.13
CA LYS A 119 6.12 1.40 10.09
C LYS A 119 6.06 0.72 8.73
N THR A 120 5.50 1.40 7.72
CA THR A 120 5.17 0.77 6.44
C THR A 120 5.94 1.40 5.30
N LEU A 121 6.58 0.55 4.51
CA LEU A 121 7.20 0.94 3.26
C LEU A 121 6.16 0.92 2.14
N PHE A 122 6.16 1.95 1.30
CA PHE A 122 5.27 2.10 0.17
C PHE A 122 6.04 2.22 -1.13
N PHE A 123 5.89 1.21 -1.98
CA PHE A 123 6.57 1.11 -3.29
C PHE A 123 5.59 1.47 -4.41
N ASP A 124 5.94 2.48 -5.20
CA ASP A 124 5.16 2.93 -6.35
C ASP A 124 6.10 3.55 -7.39
N ASP A 125 5.72 3.50 -8.67
CA ASP A 125 6.43 4.14 -9.78
C ASP A 125 5.98 5.60 -9.99
N SER A 126 4.81 5.96 -9.45
CA SER A 126 4.27 7.31 -9.55
C SER A 126 4.68 8.20 -8.40
N ILE A 127 5.50 9.22 -8.69
CA ILE A 127 5.93 10.23 -7.71
C ILE A 127 4.74 10.92 -6.99
N ARG A 128 3.61 11.11 -7.66
CA ARG A 128 2.40 11.70 -7.05
C ARG A 128 1.83 10.78 -5.96
N ASN A 129 1.79 9.47 -6.21
CA ASN A 129 1.32 8.51 -5.23
C ASN A 129 2.27 8.48 -4.02
N LEU A 130 3.58 8.49 -4.27
CA LEU A 130 4.60 8.46 -3.24
C LEU A 130 4.57 9.70 -2.35
N GLN A 131 4.42 10.89 -2.93
CA GLN A 131 4.33 12.14 -2.19
C GLN A 131 3.13 12.17 -1.25
N THR A 132 1.96 11.70 -1.71
CA THR A 132 0.80 11.52 -0.82
C THR A 132 1.11 10.49 0.26
N GLY A 133 1.67 9.34 -0.10
CA GLY A 133 2.04 8.30 0.87
C GLY A 133 2.95 8.82 1.98
N LYS A 134 4.00 9.57 1.60
CA LYS A 134 4.92 10.22 2.54
C LYS A 134 4.23 11.25 3.42
N LYS A 135 3.35 12.08 2.85
CA LYS A 135 2.52 13.01 3.63
C LYS A 135 1.61 12.30 4.64
N MET A 136 1.10 11.12 4.27
CA MET A 136 0.28 10.25 5.12
C MET A 136 1.10 9.42 6.11
N GLY A 137 2.42 9.59 6.15
CA GLY A 137 3.32 8.98 7.13
C GLY A 137 3.98 7.68 6.69
N LEU A 138 3.84 7.25 5.43
CA LEU A 138 4.52 6.08 4.89
C LEU A 138 5.99 6.39 4.56
N HIS A 139 6.84 5.37 4.61
CA HIS A 139 8.19 5.45 4.04
C HIS A 139 8.11 5.17 2.54
N ALA A 140 8.34 6.19 1.72
CA ALA A 140 8.10 6.15 0.28
C ALA A 140 9.34 5.68 -0.50
N VAL A 141 9.19 4.64 -1.31
CA VAL A 141 10.25 4.07 -2.15
C VAL A 141 9.89 4.21 -3.63
N TRP A 142 10.66 5.02 -4.35
CA TRP A 142 10.46 5.23 -5.78
C TRP A 142 11.10 4.12 -6.59
N VAL A 143 10.29 3.37 -7.34
CA VAL A 143 10.77 2.29 -8.22
C VAL A 143 10.83 2.80 -9.67
N GLY A 144 11.90 2.44 -10.39
CA GLY A 144 12.14 2.82 -11.79
C GLY A 144 13.17 3.94 -11.98
N THR A 145 13.89 4.34 -10.93
CA THR A 145 14.89 5.43 -10.99
C THR A 145 15.99 5.26 -9.95
N SER A 146 17.22 5.66 -10.27
CA SER A 146 18.33 5.80 -9.31
C SER A 146 18.40 7.18 -8.66
N HIS A 147 17.63 8.15 -9.16
CA HIS A 147 17.65 9.52 -8.64
C HIS A 147 16.63 9.71 -7.52
N ARG A 148 17.12 10.01 -6.32
CA ARG A 148 16.28 10.50 -5.22
C ARG A 148 15.92 11.97 -5.45
N THR A 149 14.70 12.34 -5.11
CA THR A 149 14.19 13.71 -5.13
C THR A 149 13.40 14.00 -3.86
N ASP A 150 13.05 15.27 -3.65
CA ASP A 150 12.15 15.64 -2.57
C ASP A 150 10.80 14.91 -2.69
N GLY A 151 10.30 14.42 -1.56
CA GLY A 151 9.02 13.69 -1.49
C GLY A 151 9.14 12.16 -1.53
N VAL A 152 10.35 11.58 -1.57
CA VAL A 152 10.59 10.14 -1.38
C VAL A 152 11.68 9.89 -0.35
N ASP A 153 11.73 8.69 0.24
CA ASP A 153 12.74 8.29 1.22
C ASP A 153 13.83 7.43 0.58
N TYR A 154 13.47 6.60 -0.39
CA TYR A 154 14.38 5.72 -1.12
C TYR A 154 14.06 5.73 -2.62
N ALA A 155 15.04 5.30 -3.43
CA ALA A 155 14.88 5.15 -4.88
C ALA A 155 15.59 3.87 -5.34
N LEU A 156 14.97 3.13 -6.25
CA LEU A 156 15.41 1.87 -6.83
C LEU A 156 15.23 1.92 -8.34
N GLU A 157 16.25 1.54 -9.12
CA GLU A 157 16.08 1.38 -10.57
C GLU A 157 15.12 0.23 -10.90
N SER A 158 15.14 -0.83 -10.10
CA SER A 158 14.27 -1.99 -10.24
C SER A 158 13.88 -2.55 -8.87
N ILE A 159 12.67 -3.11 -8.79
CA ILE A 159 12.19 -3.80 -7.57
C ILE A 159 13.09 -4.98 -7.19
N HIS A 160 13.82 -5.55 -8.16
CA HIS A 160 14.76 -6.64 -7.92
C HIS A 160 15.98 -6.22 -7.08
N ASN A 161 16.31 -4.92 -7.03
CA ASN A 161 17.42 -4.39 -6.22
C ASN A 161 17.03 -4.10 -4.77
N ILE A 162 15.82 -4.46 -4.34
CA ILE A 162 15.33 -4.16 -2.98
C ILE A 162 16.28 -4.66 -1.88
N ARG A 163 16.91 -5.82 -2.08
CA ARG A 163 17.82 -6.42 -1.10
C ARG A 163 19.10 -5.62 -0.91
N GLU A 164 19.61 -5.02 -1.98
CA GLU A 164 20.83 -4.23 -1.96
C GLU A 164 20.56 -2.82 -1.43
N ALA A 165 19.37 -2.30 -1.69
CA ALA A 165 19.01 -0.93 -1.36
C ALA A 165 18.37 -0.74 0.01
N LEU A 166 17.83 -1.82 0.60
CA LEU A 166 17.26 -1.85 1.95
C LEU A 166 17.81 -3.07 2.73
N PRO A 167 19.15 -3.18 2.90
CA PRO A 167 19.78 -4.33 3.55
C PRO A 167 19.29 -4.54 5.00
N GLU A 168 18.95 -3.45 5.69
CA GLU A 168 18.44 -3.46 7.06
C GLU A 168 17.18 -4.32 7.25
N LEU A 169 16.34 -4.42 6.21
CA LEU A 169 15.15 -5.28 6.24
C LEU A 169 15.52 -6.75 6.34
N TRP A 170 16.62 -7.14 5.71
CA TRP A 170 17.08 -8.52 5.66
C TRP A 170 17.90 -8.89 6.89
N GLU A 171 18.75 -7.98 7.37
CA GLU A 171 19.51 -8.17 8.61
C GLU A 171 18.58 -8.34 9.82
N ALA A 172 17.52 -7.52 9.91
CA ALA A 172 16.52 -7.64 10.97
C ALA A 172 15.75 -8.98 10.92
N ALA A 173 15.52 -9.53 9.73
CA ALA A 173 14.90 -10.84 9.56
C ALA A 173 15.86 -11.97 10.00
N ASP A 174 17.13 -11.88 9.60
CA ASP A 174 18.15 -12.90 9.90
C ASP A 174 18.48 -12.95 11.41
N GLU A 175 18.57 -11.82 12.12
CA GLU A 175 18.85 -11.77 13.56
C GLU A 175 17.71 -12.36 14.41
N LYS A 176 16.47 -12.04 14.09
CA LYS A 176 15.33 -12.57 14.84
C LYS A 176 15.11 -14.06 14.56
N THR A 177 15.45 -14.54 13.37
CA THR A 177 15.45 -15.98 13.04
C THR A 177 16.45 -16.74 13.91
N LYS A 178 17.64 -16.17 14.14
CA LYS A 178 18.65 -16.74 15.06
C LYS A 178 18.15 -16.79 16.50
N ASN A 179 17.48 -15.74 17.00
CA ASN A 179 16.95 -15.70 18.37
C ASN A 179 15.89 -16.77 18.66
N ILE A 180 15.03 -17.09 17.69
CA ILE A 180 14.06 -18.19 17.80
C ILE A 180 14.78 -19.55 17.94
N GLN A 181 15.88 -19.73 17.21
CA GLN A 181 16.66 -20.96 17.22
C GLN A 181 17.44 -21.19 18.54
N TYR A 182 17.85 -20.12 19.23
CA TYR A 182 18.49 -20.20 20.55
C TYR A 182 17.51 -20.50 21.69
N SER A 183 16.26 -20.02 21.59
CA SER A 183 15.22 -20.27 22.62
C SER A 183 14.79 -21.74 22.69
N GLY A 184 14.84 -22.47 21.57
CA GLY A 184 14.52 -23.91 21.52
C GLY A 184 15.57 -24.85 22.12
N LYS A 185 16.67 -24.33 22.67
CA LYS A 185 17.84 -25.10 23.13
C LYS A 185 18.17 -24.96 24.62
N ILE A 186 17.21 -24.52 25.45
CA ILE A 186 17.37 -24.58 26.92
C ILE A 186 16.89 -25.96 27.40
N SER A 187 17.85 -26.85 27.61
CA SER A 187 17.70 -28.19 28.18
C SER A 187 17.01 -28.14 29.55
N ILE A 188 15.97 -28.95 29.73
CA ILE A 188 15.41 -29.29 31.04
C ILE A 188 16.39 -30.25 31.72
N GLU A 189 17.24 -29.75 32.62
CA GLU A 189 17.98 -30.62 33.54
C GLU A 189 16.99 -31.25 34.53
N THR A 190 16.84 -32.57 34.45
CA THR A 190 16.05 -33.36 35.40
C THR A 190 16.91 -33.66 36.62
N THR A 191 16.53 -33.14 37.79
CA THR A 191 17.15 -33.54 39.06
C THR A 191 16.59 -34.89 39.51
N VAL A 192 17.41 -35.94 39.47
CA VAL A 192 17.13 -37.22 40.12
C VAL A 192 17.59 -37.13 41.58
N ARG A 193 16.69 -37.37 42.54
CA ARG A 193 17.07 -37.61 43.94
C ARG A 193 17.25 -39.11 44.16
N ALA A 194 18.41 -39.47 44.71
CA ALA A 194 18.71 -40.78 45.25
C ALA A 194 18.02 -41.00 46.60
#